data_AF-A0A3N5PH36-F1
#
_entry.id   AF-A0A3N5PH36-F1
#
_cell.length_a   1.000
_cell.length_b   1.000
_cell.length_c   1.000
_cell.angle_alpha   90.00
_cell.angle_beta   90.00
_cell.angle_gamma   90.00
#
_symmetry.space_group_name_H-M   'P 1'
#
loop_
_entity.id
_entity.type
_entity.pdbx_description
1 polymer ?
#
loop_
_entity_poly.entity_id
_entity_poly.type
_entity_poly.pdbx_seq_one_letter_code
_entity_poly.pdbx_strand_id
1 'polypeptide(L)'
;MESMEMWHQVGFLADAFDCFREHGISVDLISTSESNVTVSIDTAQNVTNRAAIEALADDLRKLCKVAIISDCAAITLVGQRIRTILHEIAPVLEVFQEQQVHLVTQAANDLNLTFVVNSEHAYRLVQHLHGLLVDKFAGGVFGETWERLSGGGAPAKTLPKPWWVKKKAQLLEIGAERDATYVYDRESIEKAIGALRALKAVDAVFYAMKANPHREILKLVHAGGLNIECVSPGELARVREVLPDLDRKRILYTPNFAPRTEYEQAFEQGVWVTLDNLFPLRHWAKTFKGKEIFVRIDTGQGRGHHEHVRTAGVHSKFGIPLFEIDELVELAKKAGARVVGLHAHTGSGVLAASAWLDTGRQLLKLLEPLPEVRYIDVGGGLGVPEKMGQPGLDMEALDAVLTEIKQGCGGRSLFLEPGRFVVAQAGVLIARVTQTKGKGDVQYVGVGTGMNSLIRPALYGAYHDIVNLTRLGKPATELVTVVGPICETGDRLGSDRLMPAAKENDVLLIANAGAYGHAMSSNYNLREPAHEVLI
;
A
#
# COMPACT_ATOMS: atom_id res chain seq x y z
N MET A 1 3.04 -19.05 28.34
CA MET A 1 2.69 -19.23 29.77
C MET A 1 3.64 -20.28 30.31
N GLU A 2 4.63 -19.90 31.09
CA GLU A 2 5.76 -20.76 31.47
C GLU A 2 5.70 -21.12 32.98
N SER A 3 5.86 -22.41 33.28
CA SER A 3 6.02 -22.94 34.64
C SER A 3 6.89 -24.20 34.61
N MET A 4 7.91 -24.28 35.47
CA MET A 4 8.80 -25.47 35.53
C MET A 4 8.14 -26.70 36.19
N GLU A 5 6.96 -26.54 36.82
CA GLU A 5 6.26 -27.62 37.52
C GLU A 5 4.95 -28.04 36.83
N MET A 6 4.68 -27.53 35.61
CA MET A 6 3.40 -27.71 34.91
C MET A 6 3.01 -29.18 34.72
N TRP A 7 3.96 -30.07 34.45
CA TRP A 7 3.72 -31.51 34.29
C TRP A 7 3.30 -32.20 35.61
N HIS A 8 3.59 -31.60 36.78
CA HIS A 8 3.20 -32.13 38.09
C HIS A 8 1.98 -31.43 38.71
N GLN A 9 1.50 -30.34 38.12
CA GLN A 9 0.35 -29.58 38.61
C GLN A 9 -0.97 -30.09 37.99
N VAL A 10 -1.65 -30.97 38.72
CA VAL A 10 -2.99 -31.45 38.33
C VAL A 10 -3.95 -30.27 38.20
N GLY A 11 -4.59 -30.13 37.04
CA GLY A 11 -5.58 -29.08 36.78
C GLY A 11 -5.06 -27.84 36.05
N PHE A 12 -3.74 -27.64 35.92
CA PHE A 12 -3.17 -26.38 35.40
C PHE A 12 -3.80 -25.86 34.10
N LEU A 13 -4.03 -26.74 33.11
CA LEU A 13 -4.68 -26.33 31.85
C LEU A 13 -6.15 -25.95 32.05
N ALA A 14 -6.89 -26.63 32.93
CA ALA A 14 -8.26 -26.25 33.26
C ALA A 14 -8.29 -24.89 33.96
N ASP A 15 -7.43 -24.69 34.97
CA ASP A 15 -7.33 -23.41 35.70
C ASP A 15 -6.97 -22.24 34.75
N ALA A 16 -6.01 -22.46 33.85
CA ALA A 16 -5.62 -21.45 32.87
C ALA A 16 -6.75 -21.14 31.88
N PHE A 17 -7.41 -22.14 31.30
CA PHE A 17 -8.53 -21.94 30.36
C PHE A 17 -9.80 -21.39 31.04
N ASP A 18 -9.98 -21.62 32.33
CA ASP A 18 -11.03 -21.00 33.12
C ASP A 18 -10.84 -19.48 33.21
N CYS A 19 -9.60 -18.97 33.34
CA CYS A 19 -9.33 -17.54 33.22
C CYS A 19 -9.74 -16.98 31.84
N PHE A 20 -9.43 -17.67 30.73
CA PHE A 20 -9.88 -17.25 29.39
C PHE A 20 -11.41 -17.17 29.30
N ARG A 21 -12.12 -18.14 29.90
CA ARG A 21 -13.59 -18.16 29.97
C ARG A 21 -14.15 -16.99 30.79
N GLU A 22 -13.55 -16.68 31.95
CA GLU A 22 -13.99 -15.59 32.82
C GLU A 22 -13.85 -14.22 32.17
N HIS A 23 -12.78 -13.99 31.40
CA HIS A 23 -12.59 -12.76 30.62
C HIS A 23 -13.33 -12.76 29.27
N GLY A 24 -14.03 -13.85 28.91
CA GLY A 24 -14.76 -13.98 27.65
C GLY A 24 -13.87 -14.05 26.41
N ILE A 25 -12.61 -14.44 26.55
CA ILE A 25 -11.58 -14.39 25.49
C ILE A 25 -11.49 -15.75 24.78
N SER A 26 -11.89 -15.78 23.51
CA SER A 26 -11.73 -16.97 22.65
C SER A 26 -10.27 -17.25 22.27
N VAL A 27 -9.85 -18.51 22.42
CA VAL A 27 -8.54 -19.03 21.97
C VAL A 27 -8.70 -19.70 20.61
N ASP A 28 -7.81 -19.38 19.66
CA ASP A 28 -7.82 -19.89 18.29
C ASP A 28 -6.83 -21.07 18.13
N LEU A 29 -5.54 -20.82 18.34
CA LEU A 29 -4.48 -21.84 18.28
C LEU A 29 -3.93 -22.11 19.68
N ILE A 30 -3.59 -23.37 19.94
CA ILE A 30 -2.86 -23.82 21.13
C ILE A 30 -1.63 -24.64 20.73
N SER A 31 -0.54 -24.46 21.48
CA SER A 31 0.64 -25.31 21.47
C SER A 31 1.14 -25.50 22.90
N THR A 32 1.45 -26.73 23.29
CA THR A 32 1.89 -27.10 24.64
C THR A 32 3.21 -27.86 24.61
N SER A 33 4.02 -27.68 25.64
CA SER A 33 5.18 -28.51 25.97
C SER A 33 5.07 -28.97 27.43
N GLU A 34 6.13 -29.58 27.98
CA GLU A 34 6.19 -29.98 29.40
C GLU A 34 6.21 -28.79 30.38
N SER A 35 6.58 -27.58 29.90
CA SER A 35 6.80 -26.39 30.74
C SER A 35 6.19 -25.08 30.21
N ASN A 36 5.67 -25.07 28.98
CA ASN A 36 5.09 -23.87 28.36
C ASN A 36 3.77 -24.18 27.65
N VAL A 37 2.81 -23.25 27.78
CA VAL A 37 1.59 -23.19 26.99
C VAL A 37 1.59 -21.88 26.23
N THR A 38 1.53 -21.96 24.90
CA THR A 38 1.39 -20.79 24.04
C THR A 38 0.04 -20.88 23.34
N VAL A 39 -0.69 -19.76 23.34
CA VAL A 39 -2.02 -19.65 22.73
C VAL A 39 -2.10 -18.39 21.88
N SER A 40 -2.89 -18.42 20.82
CA SER A 40 -3.32 -17.22 20.10
C SER A 40 -4.79 -16.90 20.43
N ILE A 41 -5.13 -15.62 20.32
CA ILE A 41 -6.45 -15.07 20.64
C ILE A 41 -7.11 -14.62 19.33
N ASP A 42 -8.37 -15.00 19.11
CA ASP A 42 -9.14 -14.53 17.94
C ASP A 42 -9.42 -13.03 18.06
N THR A 43 -8.93 -12.22 17.13
CA THR A 43 -9.14 -10.75 17.11
C THR A 43 -10.38 -10.32 16.31
N ALA A 44 -11.02 -11.23 15.56
CA ALA A 44 -12.25 -10.95 14.81
C ALA A 44 -13.50 -11.00 15.69
N GLN A 45 -13.51 -11.87 16.71
CA GLN A 45 -14.57 -11.92 17.72
C GLN A 45 -14.28 -11.01 18.92
N ASN A 46 -13.01 -10.92 19.35
CA ASN A 46 -12.62 -10.09 20.49
C ASN A 46 -12.15 -8.71 20.01
N VAL A 47 -13.08 -7.75 19.90
CA VAL A 47 -12.79 -6.36 19.49
C VAL A 47 -11.85 -5.66 20.49
N THR A 48 -10.55 -5.70 20.21
CA THR A 48 -9.46 -4.80 20.66
C THR A 48 -9.51 -4.27 22.10
N ASN A 49 -10.05 -5.04 23.05
CA ASN A 49 -10.11 -4.66 24.46
C ASN A 49 -8.78 -4.98 25.16
N ARG A 50 -7.79 -4.09 24.97
CA ARG A 50 -6.47 -4.20 25.59
C ARG A 50 -6.53 -4.37 27.11
N ALA A 51 -7.48 -3.72 27.78
CA ALA A 51 -7.68 -3.87 29.22
C ALA A 51 -8.14 -5.27 29.64
N ALA A 52 -8.93 -5.98 28.82
CA ALA A 52 -9.31 -7.36 29.08
C ALA A 52 -8.13 -8.34 28.90
N ILE A 53 -7.26 -8.09 27.92
CA ILE A 53 -6.03 -8.89 27.72
C ILE A 53 -5.04 -8.66 28.87
N GLU A 54 -4.91 -7.41 29.34
CA GLU A 54 -4.08 -7.07 30.50
C GLU A 54 -4.63 -7.68 31.80
N ALA A 55 -5.95 -7.65 32.03
CA ALA A 55 -6.60 -8.29 33.18
C ALA A 55 -6.48 -9.83 33.15
N LEU A 56 -6.71 -10.46 32.00
CA LEU A 56 -6.46 -11.89 31.79
C LEU A 56 -5.00 -12.26 32.11
N ALA A 57 -4.04 -11.44 31.68
CA ALA A 57 -2.64 -11.69 31.98
C ALA A 57 -2.31 -11.54 33.47
N ASP A 58 -2.98 -10.64 34.19
CA ASP A 58 -2.84 -10.52 35.66
C ASP A 58 -3.42 -11.71 36.43
N ASP A 59 -4.51 -12.31 35.94
CA ASP A 59 -5.04 -13.55 36.52
C ASP A 59 -4.15 -14.75 36.19
N LEU A 60 -3.72 -14.91 34.94
CA LEU A 60 -2.78 -15.96 34.54
C LEU A 60 -1.41 -15.85 35.23
N ARG A 61 -0.98 -14.63 35.63
CA ARG A 61 0.25 -14.38 36.42
C ARG A 61 0.19 -14.99 37.82
N LYS A 62 -1.01 -15.30 38.35
CA LYS A 62 -1.18 -16.02 39.62
C LYS A 62 -0.83 -17.51 39.48
N LEU A 63 -0.90 -18.05 38.27
CA LEU A 63 -0.68 -19.46 37.95
C LEU A 63 0.71 -19.73 37.35
N CYS A 64 1.25 -18.79 36.56
CA CYS A 64 2.48 -19.00 35.79
C CYS A 64 3.16 -17.68 35.39
N LYS A 65 4.33 -17.76 34.72
CA LYS A 65 4.91 -16.58 34.06
C LYS A 65 4.17 -16.31 32.74
N VAL A 66 3.70 -15.08 32.57
CA VAL A 66 2.93 -14.64 31.39
C VAL A 66 3.70 -13.57 30.62
N ALA A 67 3.91 -13.81 29.33
CA ALA A 67 4.33 -12.82 28.35
C ALA A 67 3.22 -12.66 27.30
N ILE A 68 2.92 -11.42 26.92
CA ILE A 68 2.01 -11.10 25.81
C ILE A 68 2.89 -10.75 24.61
N ILE A 69 2.61 -11.35 23.46
CA ILE A 69 3.28 -11.04 22.19
C ILE A 69 2.22 -10.43 21.26
N SER A 70 2.46 -9.19 20.84
CA SER A 70 1.57 -8.42 19.96
C SER A 70 2.03 -8.50 18.51
N ASP A 71 1.19 -8.02 17.59
CA ASP A 71 1.51 -7.85 16.16
C ASP A 71 1.96 -9.14 15.47
N CYS A 72 1.42 -10.28 15.90
CA CYS A 72 1.61 -11.59 15.31
C CYS A 72 0.68 -11.84 14.10
N ALA A 73 1.10 -12.73 13.21
CA ALA A 73 0.26 -13.30 12.15
C ALA A 73 0.41 -14.83 12.11
N ALA A 74 -0.70 -15.53 11.90
CA ALA A 74 -0.72 -16.98 11.66
C ALA A 74 -0.57 -17.26 10.15
N ILE A 75 0.39 -18.12 9.80
CA ILE A 75 0.64 -18.60 8.44
C ILE A 75 0.42 -20.10 8.44
N THR A 76 -0.66 -20.53 7.78
CA THR A 76 -1.08 -21.93 7.74
C THR A 76 -0.74 -22.56 6.39
N LEU A 77 0.12 -23.56 6.40
CA LEU A 77 0.24 -24.50 5.29
C LEU A 77 -0.94 -25.47 5.36
N VAL A 78 -1.76 -25.55 4.31
CA VAL A 78 -2.92 -26.44 4.20
C VAL A 78 -2.68 -27.43 3.07
N GLY A 79 -2.92 -28.72 3.33
CA GLY A 79 -2.67 -29.80 2.38
C GLY A 79 -3.11 -31.15 2.94
N GLN A 80 -3.20 -32.18 2.11
CA GLN A 80 -3.54 -33.52 2.60
C GLN A 80 -2.29 -34.26 3.06
N ARG A 81 -2.34 -34.88 4.24
CA ARG A 81 -1.28 -35.73 4.81
C ARG A 81 0.07 -34.99 4.99
N ILE A 82 0.04 -33.72 5.43
CA ILE A 82 1.24 -32.87 5.54
C ILE A 82 2.42 -33.57 6.23
N ARG A 83 2.15 -34.33 7.31
CA ARG A 83 3.17 -35.10 8.04
C ARG A 83 3.98 -36.05 7.16
N THR A 84 3.34 -36.69 6.17
CA THR A 84 4.01 -37.64 5.26
C THR A 84 4.92 -36.93 4.26
N ILE A 85 4.62 -35.68 3.93
CA ILE A 85 5.37 -34.86 2.98
C ILE A 85 6.32 -33.87 3.66
N LEU A 86 6.63 -33.99 4.96
CA LEU A 86 7.58 -33.13 5.69
C LEU A 86 9.04 -33.20 5.20
N HIS A 87 9.37 -34.23 4.41
CA HIS A 87 10.67 -34.39 3.74
C HIS A 87 10.67 -33.75 2.33
N GLU A 88 9.52 -33.75 1.67
CA GLU A 88 9.16 -32.61 0.83
C GLU A 88 8.93 -31.38 1.72
N ILE A 89 8.62 -30.21 1.16
CA ILE A 89 8.48 -28.94 1.90
C ILE A 89 9.59 -28.56 2.91
N ALA A 90 10.66 -29.33 3.13
CA ALA A 90 11.76 -28.95 4.01
C ALA A 90 12.41 -27.61 3.58
N PRO A 91 12.63 -27.30 2.29
CA PRO A 91 13.03 -25.96 1.84
C PRO A 91 11.98 -24.86 2.12
N VAL A 92 10.70 -25.22 2.26
CA VAL A 92 9.62 -24.31 2.66
C VAL A 92 9.68 -24.04 4.17
N LEU A 93 10.16 -25.01 4.96
CA LEU A 93 10.46 -24.83 6.39
C LEU A 93 11.76 -24.02 6.62
N GLU A 94 12.75 -24.11 5.72
CA GLU A 94 13.98 -23.29 5.79
C GLU A 94 13.69 -21.79 5.79
N VAL A 95 12.62 -21.33 5.12
CA VAL A 95 12.23 -19.90 5.10
C VAL A 95 11.89 -19.36 6.50
N PHE A 96 11.54 -20.24 7.45
CA PHE A 96 11.28 -19.86 8.84
C PHE A 96 12.55 -19.81 9.72
N GLN A 97 13.74 -20.23 9.24
CA GLN A 97 14.97 -20.24 10.05
C GLN A 97 15.42 -18.84 10.49
N GLU A 98 15.26 -17.84 9.62
CA GLU A 98 15.58 -16.43 9.92
C GLU A 98 14.41 -15.69 10.61
N GLN A 99 13.34 -16.41 10.98
CA GLN A 99 12.11 -15.84 11.51
C GLN A 99 11.90 -16.21 12.98
N GLN A 100 11.48 -15.23 13.79
CA GLN A 100 11.05 -15.52 15.15
C GLN A 100 9.66 -16.18 15.11
N VAL A 101 9.64 -17.51 15.22
CA VAL A 101 8.41 -18.31 15.33
C VAL A 101 8.00 -18.39 16.79
N HIS A 102 6.83 -17.83 17.11
CA HIS A 102 6.29 -17.74 18.48
C HIS A 102 5.45 -18.97 18.86
N LEU A 103 4.76 -19.57 17.90
CA LEU A 103 3.95 -20.76 18.07
C LEU A 103 4.00 -21.60 16.80
N VAL A 104 4.10 -22.92 16.95
CA VAL A 104 3.82 -23.89 15.90
C VAL A 104 2.70 -24.80 16.39
N THR A 105 1.69 -25.01 15.55
CA THR A 105 0.64 -26.01 15.81
C THR A 105 0.38 -26.84 14.56
N GLN A 106 0.11 -28.13 14.76
CA GLN A 106 -0.14 -29.10 13.71
C GLN A 106 -1.37 -29.91 14.10
N ALA A 107 -2.41 -29.90 13.28
CA ALA A 107 -3.58 -30.72 13.58
C ALA A 107 -3.28 -32.21 13.43
N ALA A 108 -3.81 -33.02 14.34
CA ALA A 108 -3.64 -34.48 14.33
C ALA A 108 -4.24 -35.17 13.09
N ASN A 109 -5.10 -34.48 12.34
CA ASN A 109 -5.68 -34.94 11.08
C ASN A 109 -4.77 -34.75 9.84
N ASP A 110 -3.55 -34.25 10.03
CA ASP A 110 -2.55 -33.97 8.99
C ASP A 110 -3.04 -33.03 7.86
N LEU A 111 -4.03 -32.18 8.13
CA LEU A 111 -4.57 -31.20 7.17
C LEU A 111 -3.85 -29.84 7.18
N ASN A 112 -3.25 -29.45 8.32
CA ASN A 112 -2.61 -28.15 8.44
C ASN A 112 -1.34 -28.19 9.33
N LEU A 113 -0.46 -27.22 9.06
CA LEU A 113 0.70 -26.88 9.87
C LEU A 113 0.79 -25.34 9.90
N THR A 114 0.59 -24.77 11.09
CA THR A 114 0.49 -23.32 11.29
C THR A 114 1.67 -22.79 12.08
N PHE A 115 2.26 -21.71 11.57
CA PHE A 115 3.34 -20.96 12.20
C PHE A 115 2.82 -19.58 12.58
N VAL A 116 3.06 -19.15 13.82
CA VAL A 116 2.79 -17.77 14.26
C VAL A 116 4.11 -17.01 14.27
N VAL A 117 4.16 -15.92 13.51
CA VAL A 117 5.36 -15.09 13.29
C VAL A 117 5.01 -13.61 13.47
N ASN A 118 6.01 -12.72 13.44
CA ASN A 118 5.76 -11.27 13.37
C ASN A 118 5.00 -10.91 12.07
N SER A 119 3.92 -10.14 12.20
CA SER A 119 3.03 -9.76 11.08
C SER A 119 3.70 -8.89 10.02
N GLU A 120 4.76 -8.17 10.39
CA GLU A 120 5.63 -7.38 9.50
C GLU A 120 6.18 -8.23 8.35
N HIS A 121 6.68 -9.43 8.67
CA HIS A 121 7.30 -10.32 7.68
C HIS A 121 6.30 -11.23 6.96
N ALA A 122 5.07 -11.35 7.47
CA ALA A 122 4.13 -12.37 7.05
C ALA A 122 3.78 -12.33 5.55
N TYR A 123 3.65 -11.14 4.96
CA TYR A 123 3.34 -11.02 3.53
C TYR A 123 4.50 -11.48 2.64
N ARG A 124 5.73 -11.04 2.93
CA ARG A 124 6.95 -11.48 2.22
C ARG A 124 7.16 -12.99 2.37
N LEU A 125 6.92 -13.50 3.58
CA LEU A 125 7.02 -14.91 3.90
C LEU A 125 6.01 -15.73 3.09
N VAL A 126 4.72 -15.36 3.08
CA VAL A 126 3.70 -16.01 2.23
C VAL A 126 4.06 -15.97 0.74
N GLN A 127 4.60 -14.86 0.23
CA GLN A 127 5.08 -14.79 -1.16
C GLN A 127 6.20 -15.79 -1.45
N HIS A 128 7.18 -15.91 -0.56
CA HIS A 128 8.31 -16.83 -0.71
C HIS A 128 7.86 -18.30 -0.57
N LEU A 129 7.02 -18.61 0.42
CA LEU A 129 6.41 -19.93 0.62
C LEU A 129 5.57 -20.33 -0.59
N HIS A 130 4.76 -19.43 -1.15
CA HIS A 130 4.02 -19.67 -2.38
C HIS A 130 4.94 -19.96 -3.57
N GLY A 131 6.04 -19.21 -3.75
CA GLY A 131 7.02 -19.52 -4.81
C GLY A 131 7.54 -20.95 -4.68
N LEU A 132 8.10 -21.30 -3.52
CA LEU A 132 8.66 -22.63 -3.28
C LEU A 132 7.65 -23.77 -3.39
N LEU A 133 6.40 -23.57 -2.93
CA LEU A 133 5.34 -24.58 -3.03
C LEU A 133 4.79 -24.70 -4.46
N VAL A 134 4.56 -23.58 -5.15
CA VAL A 134 4.04 -23.60 -6.52
C VAL A 134 5.08 -24.17 -7.48
N ASP A 135 6.36 -23.79 -7.37
CA ASP A 135 7.43 -24.33 -8.21
C ASP A 135 7.62 -25.83 -7.99
N LYS A 136 7.57 -26.28 -6.73
CA LYS A 136 7.73 -27.70 -6.37
C LYS A 136 6.56 -28.58 -6.80
N PHE A 137 5.34 -28.04 -6.78
CA PHE A 137 4.11 -28.73 -7.21
C PHE A 137 3.61 -28.21 -8.57
N ALA A 138 4.52 -27.71 -9.42
CA ALA A 138 4.20 -27.11 -10.71
C ALA A 138 3.71 -28.13 -11.75
N GLY A 139 2.39 -28.35 -11.80
CA GLY A 139 1.75 -29.06 -12.90
C GLY A 139 0.35 -29.55 -12.57
N GLY A 140 -0.65 -29.20 -13.38
CA GLY A 140 -1.98 -29.84 -13.47
C GLY A 140 -2.91 -29.83 -12.25
N VAL A 141 -2.44 -29.56 -11.03
CA VAL A 141 -3.14 -29.81 -9.76
C VAL A 141 -3.90 -28.57 -9.24
N PHE A 142 -3.65 -27.38 -9.78
CA PHE A 142 -4.32 -26.15 -9.37
C PHE A 142 -5.77 -26.08 -9.89
N GLY A 143 -6.73 -26.08 -8.95
CA GLY A 143 -8.14 -25.85 -9.22
C GLY A 143 -8.49 -24.36 -9.37
N GLU A 144 -9.77 -24.01 -9.25
CA GLU A 144 -10.20 -22.61 -9.24
C GLU A 144 -9.65 -21.85 -8.02
N THR A 145 -9.44 -20.55 -8.17
CA THR A 145 -8.93 -19.71 -7.06
C THR A 145 -9.93 -19.68 -5.90
N TRP A 146 -9.45 -19.54 -4.67
CA TRP A 146 -10.32 -19.41 -3.49
C TRP A 146 -11.36 -18.30 -3.66
N GLU A 147 -11.01 -17.18 -4.29
CA GLU A 147 -11.93 -16.07 -4.60
C GLU A 147 -13.10 -16.50 -5.50
N ARG A 148 -12.90 -17.47 -6.41
CA ARG A 148 -13.98 -18.07 -7.22
C ARG A 148 -14.79 -19.10 -6.45
N LEU A 149 -14.14 -19.90 -5.61
CA LEU A 149 -14.79 -20.95 -4.81
C LEU A 149 -15.64 -20.39 -3.66
N SER A 150 -15.21 -19.27 -3.06
CA SER A 150 -15.90 -18.56 -1.96
C SER A 150 -16.81 -17.42 -2.44
N GLY A 151 -16.56 -16.89 -3.64
CA GLY A 151 -17.40 -15.87 -4.27
C GLY A 151 -18.71 -16.44 -4.78
N GLY A 152 -19.75 -16.45 -3.95
CA GLY A 152 -21.12 -16.72 -4.36
C GLY A 152 -21.46 -15.88 -5.61
N GLY A 153 -21.87 -16.56 -6.69
CA GLY A 153 -21.75 -16.08 -8.06
C GLY A 153 -22.50 -14.79 -8.40
N ALA A 154 -21.95 -13.64 -8.02
CA ALA A 154 -22.20 -12.40 -8.73
C ALA A 154 -21.76 -12.61 -10.19
N PRO A 155 -22.63 -12.38 -11.19
CA PRO A 155 -22.25 -12.56 -12.58
C PRO A 155 -21.04 -11.68 -12.86
N ALA A 156 -20.00 -12.25 -13.45
CA ALA A 156 -18.77 -11.53 -13.75
C ALA A 156 -19.10 -10.31 -14.62
N LYS A 157 -19.23 -9.14 -13.99
CA LYS A 157 -19.46 -7.86 -14.68
C LYS A 157 -18.36 -7.77 -15.74
N THR A 158 -18.74 -7.70 -17.00
CA THR A 158 -17.79 -7.76 -18.12
C THR A 158 -16.89 -6.53 -18.06
N LEU A 159 -15.76 -6.66 -17.38
CA LEU A 159 -14.89 -5.52 -17.07
C LEU A 159 -14.38 -4.92 -18.39
N PRO A 160 -14.41 -3.59 -18.53
CA PRO A 160 -14.04 -2.94 -19.77
C PRO A 160 -12.59 -3.25 -20.11
N LYS A 161 -12.34 -3.65 -21.36
CA LYS A 161 -10.98 -3.87 -21.86
C LYS A 161 -10.13 -2.59 -21.66
N PRO A 162 -8.86 -2.70 -21.24
CA PRO A 162 -7.99 -1.54 -21.07
C PRO A 162 -7.88 -0.68 -22.35
N TRP A 163 -7.66 0.62 -22.17
CA TRP A 163 -7.56 1.60 -23.27
C TRP A 163 -6.50 1.20 -24.31
N TRP A 164 -5.38 0.63 -23.87
CA TRP A 164 -4.26 0.22 -24.71
C TRP A 164 -4.60 -0.93 -25.67
N VAL A 165 -5.66 -1.69 -25.41
CA VAL A 165 -6.18 -2.68 -26.37
C VAL A 165 -6.77 -1.97 -27.60
N LYS A 166 -7.44 -0.82 -27.40
CA LYS A 166 -8.01 -0.01 -28.48
C LYS A 166 -6.93 0.78 -29.21
N LYS A 167 -5.99 1.39 -28.47
CA LYS A 167 -4.85 2.16 -29.02
C LYS A 167 -3.65 1.28 -29.43
N LYS A 168 -3.83 -0.04 -29.64
CA LYS A 168 -2.73 -0.98 -29.97
C LYS A 168 -1.86 -0.54 -31.16
N ALA A 169 -2.46 -0.04 -32.25
CA ALA A 169 -1.71 0.33 -33.46
C ALA A 169 -0.74 1.49 -33.17
N GLN A 170 -1.26 2.58 -32.60
CA GLN A 170 -0.48 3.76 -32.17
C GLN A 170 0.62 3.39 -31.17
N LEU A 171 0.35 2.48 -30.23
CA LEU A 171 1.36 1.99 -29.28
C LEU A 171 2.48 1.17 -29.93
N LEU A 172 2.18 0.42 -31.00
CA LEU A 172 3.19 -0.29 -31.78
C LEU A 172 4.02 0.67 -32.65
N GLU A 173 3.43 1.76 -33.15
CA GLU A 173 4.14 2.81 -33.88
C GLU A 173 5.14 3.53 -32.95
N ILE A 174 4.71 3.99 -31.77
CA ILE A 174 5.62 4.58 -30.76
C ILE A 174 6.70 3.57 -30.34
N GLY A 175 6.32 2.30 -30.14
CA GLY A 175 7.24 1.22 -29.81
C GLY A 175 8.23 0.86 -30.93
N ALA A 176 8.00 1.29 -32.17
CA ALA A 176 8.91 1.12 -33.29
C ALA A 176 10.00 2.21 -33.35
N GLU A 177 9.75 3.41 -32.81
CA GLU A 177 10.69 4.53 -32.83
C GLU A 177 11.82 4.42 -31.79
N ARG A 178 11.56 3.78 -30.64
CA ARG A 178 12.48 3.73 -29.49
C ARG A 178 12.55 2.34 -28.86
N ASP A 179 13.51 2.12 -27.98
CA ASP A 179 13.66 0.86 -27.24
C ASP A 179 12.71 0.76 -26.03
N ALA A 180 12.37 1.90 -25.43
CA ALA A 180 11.34 2.00 -24.39
C ALA A 180 10.70 3.39 -24.35
N THR A 181 9.42 3.46 -23.98
CA THR A 181 8.67 4.72 -23.82
C THR A 181 7.52 4.54 -22.84
N TYR A 182 7.36 5.47 -21.91
CA TYR A 182 6.13 5.67 -21.13
C TYR A 182 5.08 6.34 -22.00
N VAL A 183 3.90 5.75 -22.09
CA VAL A 183 2.76 6.31 -22.83
C VAL A 183 1.58 6.52 -21.89
N TYR A 184 1.08 7.76 -21.86
CA TYR A 184 -0.01 8.21 -21.01
C TYR A 184 -1.26 8.52 -21.85
N ASP A 185 -2.38 7.87 -21.53
CA ASP A 185 -3.65 8.06 -22.21
C ASP A 185 -4.46 9.21 -21.58
N ARG A 186 -4.67 10.28 -22.34
CA ARG A 186 -5.43 11.47 -21.92
C ARG A 186 -6.84 11.13 -21.44
N GLU A 187 -7.58 10.34 -22.21
CA GLU A 187 -8.98 9.98 -21.92
C GLU A 187 -9.11 9.27 -20.57
N SER A 188 -8.15 8.37 -20.24
CA SER A 188 -8.12 7.67 -18.96
C SER A 188 -7.83 8.61 -17.78
N ILE A 189 -6.95 9.61 -17.94
CA ILE A 189 -6.69 10.64 -16.93
C ILE A 189 -7.93 11.51 -16.72
N GLU A 190 -8.51 12.03 -17.81
CA GLU A 190 -9.72 12.88 -17.78
C GLU A 190 -10.92 12.13 -17.16
N LYS A 191 -11.05 10.83 -17.44
CA LYS A 191 -12.07 9.98 -16.81
C LYS A 191 -11.84 9.80 -15.31
N ALA A 192 -10.61 9.56 -14.86
CA ALA A 192 -10.29 9.42 -13.44
C ALA A 192 -10.51 10.74 -12.67
N ILE A 193 -10.16 11.87 -13.29
CA ILE A 193 -10.50 13.21 -12.80
C ILE A 193 -12.02 13.38 -12.69
N GLY A 194 -12.78 13.03 -13.74
CA GLY A 194 -14.23 13.12 -13.75
C GLY A 194 -14.89 12.30 -12.63
N ALA A 195 -14.38 11.09 -12.35
CA ALA A 195 -14.86 10.25 -11.26
C ALA A 195 -14.63 10.90 -9.87
N LEU A 196 -13.50 11.59 -9.68
CA LEU A 196 -13.22 12.33 -8.44
C LEU A 196 -14.07 13.61 -8.33
N ARG A 197 -14.27 14.33 -9.43
CA ARG A 197 -15.15 15.52 -9.50
C ARG A 197 -16.63 15.21 -9.31
N ALA A 198 -17.04 13.94 -9.44
CA ALA A 198 -18.40 13.47 -9.21
C ALA A 198 -18.70 13.14 -7.73
N LEU A 199 -17.69 13.04 -6.86
CA LEU A 199 -17.87 12.85 -5.42
C LEU A 199 -18.51 14.12 -4.83
N LYS A 200 -19.73 14.00 -4.29
CA LYS A 200 -20.52 15.14 -3.81
C LYS A 200 -20.08 15.62 -2.43
N ALA A 201 -19.49 14.74 -1.64
CA ALA A 201 -19.03 15.05 -0.29
C ALA A 201 -17.75 15.89 -0.24
N VAL A 202 -17.00 15.95 -1.34
CA VAL A 202 -15.61 16.46 -1.39
C VAL A 202 -15.59 17.86 -2.01
N ASP A 203 -15.17 18.86 -1.23
CA ASP A 203 -15.13 20.26 -1.69
C ASP A 203 -13.91 20.54 -2.58
N ALA A 204 -12.78 19.86 -2.33
CA ALA A 204 -11.57 19.97 -3.14
C ALA A 204 -10.77 18.66 -3.18
N VAL A 205 -10.09 18.44 -4.30
CA VAL A 205 -9.25 17.27 -4.53
C VAL A 205 -7.86 17.77 -4.92
N PHE A 206 -6.84 17.37 -4.15
CA PHE A 206 -5.45 17.74 -4.37
C PHE A 206 -4.72 16.56 -5.03
N TYR A 207 -4.32 16.71 -6.29
CA TYR A 207 -3.55 15.68 -6.96
C TYR A 207 -2.15 15.57 -6.34
N ALA A 208 -1.84 14.43 -5.73
CA ALA A 208 -0.54 14.15 -5.15
C ALA A 208 0.51 13.92 -6.25
N MET A 209 1.21 14.99 -6.66
CA MET A 209 2.00 14.99 -7.91
C MET A 209 3.25 14.11 -7.86
N LYS A 210 3.67 13.70 -6.66
CA LYS A 210 4.64 12.62 -6.42
C LYS A 210 4.29 11.31 -7.15
N ALA A 211 3.02 11.10 -7.53
CA ALA A 211 2.62 9.99 -8.39
C ALA A 211 3.11 10.16 -9.84
N ASN A 212 2.96 11.35 -10.44
CA ASN A 212 3.50 11.71 -11.75
C ASN A 212 3.58 13.25 -11.96
N PRO A 213 4.78 13.85 -12.00
CA PRO A 213 4.96 15.30 -12.18
C PRO A 213 5.07 15.75 -13.65
N HIS A 214 4.65 14.94 -14.63
CA HIS A 214 4.74 15.24 -16.05
C HIS A 214 3.95 16.49 -16.45
N ARG A 215 4.56 17.37 -17.25
CA ARG A 215 4.06 18.72 -17.58
C ARG A 215 2.62 18.72 -18.13
N GLU A 216 2.32 17.85 -19.07
CA GLU A 216 0.97 17.79 -19.68
C GLU A 216 -0.07 17.13 -18.76
N ILE A 217 0.35 16.29 -17.80
CA ILE A 217 -0.54 15.72 -16.78
C ILE A 217 -0.95 16.79 -15.77
N LEU A 218 0.00 17.62 -15.31
CA LEU A 218 -0.31 18.74 -14.40
C LEU A 218 -1.29 19.75 -15.01
N LYS A 219 -1.14 20.04 -16.31
CA LYS A 219 -2.11 20.85 -17.08
C LYS A 219 -3.49 20.21 -17.14
N LEU A 220 -3.57 18.90 -17.41
CA LEU A 220 -4.83 18.14 -17.43
C LEU A 220 -5.54 18.16 -16.07
N VAL A 221 -4.80 17.89 -15.00
CA VAL A 221 -5.28 17.94 -13.61
C VAL A 221 -5.83 19.33 -13.28
N HIS A 222 -5.10 20.39 -13.63
CA HIS A 222 -5.54 21.77 -13.40
C HIS A 222 -6.81 22.13 -14.19
N ALA A 223 -6.84 21.81 -15.49
CA ALA A 223 -7.98 22.05 -16.38
C ALA A 223 -9.23 21.26 -15.94
N GLY A 224 -9.03 20.05 -15.39
CA GLY A 224 -10.07 19.25 -14.77
C GLY A 224 -10.55 19.72 -13.39
N GLY A 225 -10.06 20.87 -12.90
CA GLY A 225 -10.54 21.48 -11.67
C GLY A 225 -9.99 20.86 -10.38
N LEU A 226 -8.86 20.14 -10.45
CA LEU A 226 -8.14 19.65 -9.27
C LEU A 226 -7.12 20.68 -8.79
N ASN A 227 -6.77 20.59 -7.50
CA ASN A 227 -5.66 21.28 -6.86
C ASN A 227 -4.40 20.40 -6.93
N ILE A 228 -3.26 20.88 -6.44
CA ILE A 228 -2.00 20.10 -6.42
C ILE A 228 -1.49 19.94 -4.99
N GLU A 229 -1.14 18.73 -4.59
CA GLU A 229 -0.32 18.46 -3.40
C GLU A 229 1.15 18.26 -3.81
N CYS A 230 2.05 18.82 -3.02
CA CYS A 230 3.50 18.80 -3.21
C CYS A 230 4.20 18.37 -1.91
N VAL A 231 5.26 17.56 -2.00
CA VAL A 231 6.08 17.13 -0.86
C VAL A 231 7.49 17.71 -0.86
N SER A 232 7.92 18.41 -1.92
CA SER A 232 9.26 19.01 -2.00
C SER A 232 9.30 20.40 -2.66
N PRO A 233 10.36 21.20 -2.44
CA PRO A 233 10.56 22.47 -3.15
C PRO A 233 10.71 22.30 -4.67
N GLY A 234 11.22 21.15 -5.12
CA GLY A 234 11.30 20.81 -6.55
C GLY A 234 9.92 20.63 -7.18
N GLU A 235 8.98 20.04 -6.45
CA GLU A 235 7.58 19.93 -6.88
C GLU A 235 6.89 21.30 -6.91
N LEU A 236 7.07 22.14 -5.88
CA LEU A 236 6.59 23.54 -5.90
C LEU A 236 7.17 24.34 -7.07
N ALA A 237 8.45 24.13 -7.41
CA ALA A 237 9.08 24.73 -8.58
C ALA A 237 8.48 24.24 -9.89
N ARG A 238 8.23 22.92 -10.04
CA ARG A 238 7.56 22.33 -11.21
C ARG A 238 6.12 22.84 -11.36
N VAL A 239 5.36 23.00 -10.27
CA VAL A 239 4.03 23.62 -10.33
C VAL A 239 4.12 25.06 -10.81
N ARG A 240 5.06 25.87 -10.30
CA ARG A 240 5.28 27.25 -10.76
C ARG A 240 5.74 27.35 -12.22
N GLU A 241 6.53 26.39 -12.71
CA GLU A 241 7.03 26.30 -14.09
C GLU A 241 5.92 25.94 -15.11
N VAL A 242 4.94 25.13 -14.68
CA VAL A 242 3.90 24.57 -15.57
C VAL A 242 2.56 25.30 -15.43
N LEU A 243 2.25 25.77 -14.23
CA LEU A 243 1.00 26.42 -13.84
C LEU A 243 1.31 27.74 -13.08
N PRO A 244 1.97 28.73 -13.73
CA PRO A 244 2.43 29.95 -13.07
C PRO A 244 1.27 30.72 -12.39
N ASP A 245 0.10 30.73 -13.04
CA ASP A 245 -1.11 31.45 -12.63
C ASP A 245 -2.01 30.66 -11.65
N LEU A 246 -1.59 29.47 -11.21
CA LEU A 246 -2.33 28.71 -10.21
C LEU A 246 -2.35 29.47 -8.87
N ASP A 247 -3.55 29.75 -8.38
CA ASP A 247 -3.79 30.28 -7.04
C ASP A 247 -3.01 29.45 -6.00
N ARG A 248 -2.21 30.14 -5.18
CA ARG A 248 -1.38 29.52 -4.15
C ARG A 248 -2.23 28.77 -3.11
N LYS A 249 -3.50 29.14 -2.92
CA LYS A 249 -4.45 28.41 -2.05
C LYS A 249 -5.04 27.14 -2.68
N ARG A 250 -4.73 26.86 -3.94
CA ARG A 250 -4.93 25.56 -4.62
C ARG A 250 -3.67 24.68 -4.63
N ILE A 251 -2.67 25.02 -3.80
CA ILE A 251 -1.45 24.23 -3.59
C ILE A 251 -1.36 23.88 -2.10
N LEU A 252 -1.23 22.59 -1.80
CA LEU A 252 -0.97 22.05 -0.47
C LEU A 252 0.44 21.50 -0.43
N TYR A 253 1.25 21.94 0.55
CA TYR A 253 2.62 21.52 0.71
C TYR A 253 2.78 20.70 1.99
N THR A 254 3.11 19.42 1.85
CA THR A 254 3.17 18.42 2.94
C THR A 254 4.60 17.86 3.08
N PRO A 255 5.55 18.65 3.60
CA PRO A 255 6.92 18.19 3.88
C PRO A 255 6.98 17.26 5.10
N ASN A 256 7.94 16.33 5.12
CA ASN A 256 8.33 15.60 6.33
C ASN A 256 9.86 15.62 6.50
N PHE A 257 10.35 15.78 7.72
CA PHE A 257 11.76 15.97 8.10
C PHE A 257 12.50 17.07 7.31
N ALA A 258 11.76 18.01 6.71
CA ALA A 258 12.32 19.11 5.95
C ALA A 258 13.05 20.14 6.84
N PRO A 259 14.12 20.78 6.33
CA PRO A 259 14.79 21.87 7.03
C PRO A 259 13.88 23.10 7.14
N ARG A 260 14.13 23.93 8.16
CA ARG A 260 13.40 25.18 8.44
C ARG A 260 13.20 26.08 7.20
N THR A 261 14.20 26.14 6.33
CA THR A 261 14.18 26.96 5.11
C THR A 261 13.06 26.58 4.14
N GLU A 262 12.65 25.31 4.10
CA GLU A 262 11.54 24.87 3.24
C GLU A 262 10.18 25.37 3.75
N TYR A 263 9.97 25.36 5.06
CA TYR A 263 8.79 25.97 5.69
C TYR A 263 8.75 27.49 5.43
N GLU A 264 9.88 28.18 5.60
CA GLU A 264 9.99 29.62 5.35
C GLU A 264 9.66 29.97 3.89
N GLN A 265 10.28 29.29 2.93
CA GLN A 265 10.02 29.47 1.50
C GLN A 265 8.57 29.14 1.12
N ALA A 266 7.95 28.13 1.73
CA ALA A 266 6.55 27.79 1.45
C ALA A 266 5.59 28.85 2.01
N PHE A 267 5.84 29.36 3.22
CA PHE A 267 5.07 30.45 3.80
C PHE A 267 5.23 31.79 3.07
N GLU A 268 6.39 32.05 2.45
CA GLU A 268 6.63 33.20 1.56
C GLU A 268 5.88 33.06 0.23
N GLN A 269 5.80 31.85 -0.33
CA GLN A 269 5.00 31.55 -1.52
C GLN A 269 3.49 31.57 -1.28
N GLY A 270 3.03 31.65 -0.03
CA GLY A 270 1.62 31.78 0.34
C GLY A 270 0.78 30.51 0.22
N VAL A 271 1.40 29.36 -0.08
CA VAL A 271 0.71 28.06 -0.19
C VAL A 271 0.17 27.58 1.15
N TRP A 272 -0.64 26.52 1.18
CA TRP A 272 -0.93 25.82 2.43
C TRP A 272 0.27 24.97 2.84
N VAL A 273 0.60 24.95 4.13
CA VAL A 273 1.74 24.20 4.66
C VAL A 273 1.24 23.26 5.75
N THR A 274 1.53 21.97 5.59
CA THR A 274 1.23 20.91 6.56
C THR A 274 2.42 20.70 7.48
N LEU A 275 2.16 20.64 8.78
CA LEU A 275 3.11 20.24 9.81
C LEU A 275 3.00 18.74 10.05
N ASP A 276 4.07 17.99 9.84
CA ASP A 276 4.12 16.52 9.99
C ASP A 276 4.64 16.06 11.38
N ASN A 277 5.29 16.95 12.14
CA ASN A 277 5.98 16.67 13.40
C ASN A 277 5.95 17.91 14.33
N LEU A 278 6.01 17.77 15.65
CA LEU A 278 6.07 18.90 16.59
C LEU A 278 7.43 19.64 16.65
N PHE A 279 8.53 19.02 16.21
CA PHE A 279 9.88 19.61 16.28
C PHE A 279 9.98 21.04 15.70
N PRO A 280 9.41 21.37 14.52
CA PRO A 280 9.40 22.74 14.00
C PRO A 280 8.69 23.75 14.91
N LEU A 281 7.62 23.37 15.63
CA LEU A 281 6.98 24.27 16.61
C LEU A 281 7.81 24.39 17.89
N ARG A 282 8.38 23.28 18.39
CA ARG A 282 9.27 23.27 19.58
C ARG A 282 10.50 24.18 19.38
N HIS A 283 11.12 24.15 18.19
CA HIS A 283 12.43 24.79 17.96
C HIS A 283 12.41 26.01 17.03
N TRP A 284 11.44 26.13 16.13
CA TRP A 284 11.37 27.20 15.11
C TRP A 284 10.10 28.05 15.21
N ALA A 285 9.45 28.11 16.38
CA ALA A 285 8.20 28.84 16.65
C ALA A 285 8.05 30.21 15.95
N LYS A 286 9.13 31.01 15.83
CA LYS A 286 9.12 32.31 15.15
C LYS A 286 8.71 32.23 13.66
N THR A 287 9.07 31.15 12.96
CA THR A 287 8.71 30.88 11.57
C THR A 287 7.19 30.70 11.37
N PHE A 288 6.51 30.19 12.40
CA PHE A 288 5.08 29.91 12.39
C PHE A 288 4.21 31.05 12.94
N LYS A 289 4.82 32.13 13.45
CA LYS A 289 4.09 33.25 14.06
C LYS A 289 3.16 33.95 13.04
N GLY A 290 1.88 33.98 13.36
CA GLY A 290 0.83 34.56 12.50
C GLY A 290 0.51 33.71 11.26
N LYS A 291 1.02 32.48 11.17
CA LYS A 291 0.76 31.57 10.05
C LYS A 291 -0.46 30.69 10.34
N GLU A 292 -1.16 30.34 9.28
CA GLU A 292 -2.19 29.32 9.29
C GLU A 292 -1.58 28.03 8.72
N ILE A 293 -1.72 26.92 9.44
CA ILE A 293 -1.13 25.63 9.10
C ILE A 293 -2.17 24.51 9.04
N PHE A 294 -1.87 23.53 8.21
CA PHE A 294 -2.43 22.19 8.32
C PHE A 294 -1.57 21.39 9.29
N VAL A 295 -2.13 20.37 9.93
CA VAL A 295 -1.38 19.43 10.76
C VAL A 295 -1.73 18.01 10.34
N ARG A 296 -0.71 17.20 10.11
CA ARG A 296 -0.88 15.77 9.83
C ARG A 296 -0.95 15.00 11.13
N ILE A 297 -1.94 14.12 11.24
CA ILE A 297 -2.22 13.28 12.40
C ILE A 297 -1.89 11.83 12.03
N ASP A 298 -1.14 11.14 12.90
CA ASP A 298 -1.10 9.68 12.89
C ASP A 298 -2.30 9.14 13.67
N THR A 299 -3.22 8.50 12.96
CA THR A 299 -4.42 7.86 13.53
C THR A 299 -4.13 6.49 14.14
N GLY A 300 -2.89 6.01 14.08
CA GLY A 300 -2.46 4.71 14.61
C GLY A 300 -2.88 3.50 13.76
N GLN A 301 -3.60 3.72 12.65
CA GLN A 301 -4.19 2.65 11.82
C GLN A 301 -3.77 2.76 10.34
N GLY A 302 -2.53 2.37 10.03
CA GLY A 302 -2.05 2.27 8.65
C GLY A 302 -2.58 1.02 7.93
N ARG A 303 -3.22 1.20 6.76
CA ARG A 303 -3.65 0.11 5.87
C ARG A 303 -2.93 0.22 4.53
N GLY A 304 -2.04 -0.75 4.25
CA GLY A 304 -1.27 -0.83 3.02
C GLY A 304 -0.73 -2.23 2.79
N HIS A 305 -0.60 -2.61 1.51
CA HIS A 305 -0.21 -3.96 1.07
C HIS A 305 1.25 -4.34 1.40
N HIS A 306 2.10 -3.35 1.71
CA HIS A 306 3.48 -3.56 2.15
C HIS A 306 3.84 -2.56 3.27
N GLU A 307 4.84 -2.90 4.06
CA GLU A 307 5.42 -2.06 5.12
C GLU A 307 5.77 -0.65 4.61
N HIS A 308 6.52 -0.56 3.49
CA HIS A 308 6.92 0.71 2.86
C HIS A 308 5.77 1.58 2.30
N VAL A 309 4.51 1.12 2.36
CA VAL A 309 3.32 1.88 1.95
C VAL A 309 2.25 2.03 3.03
N ARG A 310 2.57 1.66 4.28
CA ARG A 310 1.78 2.01 5.48
C ARG A 310 2.27 3.36 6.02
N THR A 311 1.36 4.29 6.26
CA THR A 311 1.71 5.70 6.61
C THR A 311 1.15 6.16 7.96
N ALA A 312 0.68 5.23 8.79
CA ALA A 312 0.16 5.46 10.13
C ALA A 312 0.48 4.24 11.04
N GLY A 313 0.61 4.46 12.36
CA GLY A 313 1.07 3.48 13.35
C GLY A 313 2.51 3.70 13.83
N VAL A 314 2.92 3.01 14.90
CA VAL A 314 4.20 3.24 15.64
C VAL A 314 5.47 3.16 14.78
N HIS A 315 5.45 2.39 13.68
CA HIS A 315 6.57 2.27 12.74
C HIS A 315 6.49 3.28 11.57
N SER A 316 5.45 4.11 11.51
CA SER A 316 5.34 5.22 10.58
C SER A 316 6.18 6.40 11.04
N LYS A 317 6.97 6.96 10.12
CA LYS A 317 7.71 8.21 10.37
C LYS A 317 6.89 9.49 10.13
N PHE A 318 5.55 9.37 10.04
CA PHE A 318 4.69 10.42 9.51
C PHE A 318 3.55 10.80 10.46
N GLY A 319 3.37 12.11 10.65
CA GLY A 319 2.26 12.67 11.40
C GLY A 319 2.49 12.73 12.91
N ILE A 320 1.71 13.59 13.56
CA ILE A 320 1.71 13.77 15.02
C ILE A 320 0.76 12.72 15.63
N PRO A 321 1.22 11.89 16.58
CA PRO A 321 0.38 10.86 17.17
C PRO A 321 -0.70 11.47 18.07
N LEU A 322 -1.83 10.77 18.19
CA LEU A 322 -3.01 11.23 18.94
C LEU A 322 -2.74 11.58 20.43
N PHE A 323 -1.66 11.09 21.03
CA PHE A 323 -1.28 11.43 22.41
C PHE A 323 -0.47 12.73 22.53
N GLU A 324 0.04 13.30 21.43
CA GLU A 324 0.76 14.59 21.41
C GLU A 324 -0.16 15.80 21.11
N ILE A 325 -1.48 15.60 21.00
CA ILE A 325 -2.44 16.66 20.61
C ILE A 325 -2.49 17.82 21.62
N ASP A 326 -2.42 17.55 22.92
CA ASP A 326 -2.41 18.62 23.94
C ASP A 326 -1.13 19.47 23.84
N GLU A 327 0.01 18.84 23.52
CA GLU A 327 1.26 19.56 23.27
C GLU A 327 1.21 20.36 21.96
N LEU A 328 0.59 19.82 20.91
CA LEU A 328 0.33 20.54 19.66
C LEU A 328 -0.45 21.84 19.91
N VAL A 329 -1.52 21.79 20.69
CA VAL A 329 -2.36 22.95 21.02
C VAL A 329 -1.53 24.03 21.73
N GLU A 330 -0.80 23.66 22.78
CA GLU A 330 0.01 24.62 23.55
C GLU A 330 1.22 25.15 22.75
N LEU A 331 1.86 24.33 21.92
CA LEU A 331 2.96 24.77 21.05
C LEU A 331 2.48 25.69 19.92
N ALA A 332 1.35 25.40 19.27
CA ALA A 332 0.79 26.26 18.22
C ALA A 332 0.42 27.63 18.81
N LYS A 333 -0.28 27.64 19.95
CA LYS A 333 -0.63 28.85 20.72
C LYS A 333 0.61 29.65 21.14
N LYS A 334 1.65 28.99 21.66
CA LYS A 334 2.93 29.61 22.05
C LYS A 334 3.70 30.18 20.85
N ALA A 335 3.64 29.53 19.69
CA ALA A 335 4.21 30.05 18.45
C ALA A 335 3.39 31.21 17.86
N GLY A 336 2.10 31.33 18.22
CA GLY A 336 1.15 32.23 17.59
C GLY A 336 0.72 31.74 16.20
N ALA A 337 0.70 30.42 16.00
CA ALA A 337 0.24 29.75 14.79
C ALA A 337 -1.22 29.31 14.97
N ARG A 338 -2.00 29.27 13.88
CA ARG A 338 -3.38 28.75 13.86
C ARG A 338 -3.45 27.44 13.11
N VAL A 339 -3.97 26.40 13.75
CA VAL A 339 -4.27 25.13 13.08
C VAL A 339 -5.62 25.27 12.38
N VAL A 340 -5.60 25.38 11.04
CA VAL A 340 -6.81 25.57 10.22
C VAL A 340 -7.17 24.33 9.41
N GLY A 341 -6.30 23.32 9.37
CA GLY A 341 -6.54 22.07 8.66
C GLY A 341 -6.02 20.87 9.42
N LEU A 342 -6.75 19.76 9.36
CA LEU A 342 -6.31 18.45 9.82
C LEU A 342 -6.15 17.53 8.62
N HIS A 343 -5.04 16.81 8.55
CA HIS A 343 -4.75 15.83 7.52
C HIS A 343 -4.46 14.46 8.15
N ALA A 344 -4.98 13.38 7.59
CA ALA A 344 -4.45 12.03 7.84
C ALA A 344 -4.44 11.21 6.54
N HIS A 345 -3.50 10.27 6.45
CA HIS A 345 -3.35 9.42 5.28
C HIS A 345 -3.14 7.95 5.71
N THR A 346 -4.02 7.08 5.26
CA THR A 346 -4.11 5.67 5.66
C THR A 346 -3.05 4.76 5.04
N GLY A 347 -2.54 5.10 3.85
CA GLY A 347 -1.61 4.29 3.08
C GLY A 347 -1.98 4.26 1.59
N SER A 348 -1.38 3.36 0.82
CA SER A 348 -1.58 3.28 -0.64
C SER A 348 -2.16 1.94 -1.10
N GLY A 349 -3.08 2.00 -2.07
CA GLY A 349 -3.67 0.82 -2.72
C GLY A 349 -4.98 0.34 -2.08
N VAL A 350 -5.65 1.20 -1.31
CA VAL A 350 -6.83 0.85 -0.52
C VAL A 350 -8.06 0.73 -1.42
N LEU A 351 -8.71 -0.44 -1.39
CA LEU A 351 -9.94 -0.74 -2.14
C LEU A 351 -11.21 -0.74 -1.26
N ALA A 352 -11.06 -0.71 0.06
CA ALA A 352 -12.18 -0.73 1.00
C ALA A 352 -12.53 0.70 1.47
N ALA A 353 -13.72 1.18 1.10
CA ALA A 353 -14.21 2.52 1.44
C ALA A 353 -14.21 2.81 2.96
N SER A 354 -14.40 1.80 3.80
CA SER A 354 -14.40 1.92 5.27
C SER A 354 -13.12 2.51 5.87
N ALA A 355 -11.96 2.39 5.20
CA ALA A 355 -10.71 2.96 5.69
C ALA A 355 -10.74 4.51 5.80
N TRP A 356 -11.46 5.18 4.91
CA TRP A 356 -11.66 6.63 5.02
C TRP A 356 -12.64 6.98 6.14
N LEU A 357 -13.64 6.11 6.40
CA LEU A 357 -14.58 6.31 7.51
C LEU A 357 -13.88 6.29 8.87
N ASP A 358 -13.05 5.26 9.09
CA ASP A 358 -12.25 5.11 10.31
C ASP A 358 -11.37 6.35 10.54
N THR A 359 -10.73 6.84 9.48
CA THR A 359 -9.84 8.01 9.51
C THR A 359 -10.58 9.32 9.76
N GLY A 360 -11.66 9.56 9.02
CA GLY A 360 -12.50 10.75 9.20
C GLY A 360 -13.05 10.81 10.62
N ARG A 361 -13.54 9.70 11.17
CA ARG A 361 -14.03 9.62 12.56
C ARG A 361 -12.96 9.95 13.60
N GLN A 362 -11.67 9.67 13.36
CA GLN A 362 -10.61 10.11 14.28
C GLN A 362 -10.33 11.62 14.12
N LEU A 363 -10.23 12.14 12.89
CA LEU A 363 -10.02 13.58 12.66
C LEU A 363 -11.15 14.44 13.22
N LEU A 364 -12.40 13.98 13.12
CA LEU A 364 -13.57 14.70 13.64
C LEU A 364 -13.55 14.87 15.17
N LYS A 365 -12.96 13.94 15.92
CA LYS A 365 -12.79 14.10 17.39
C LYS A 365 -11.86 15.24 17.76
N LEU A 366 -10.93 15.61 16.87
CA LEU A 366 -9.97 16.68 17.11
C LEU A 366 -10.55 18.09 16.84
N LEU A 367 -11.80 18.19 16.38
CA LEU A 367 -12.48 19.47 16.16
C LEU A 367 -12.81 20.23 17.46
N GLU A 368 -12.93 19.54 18.60
CA GLU A 368 -13.11 20.17 19.91
C GLU A 368 -11.81 20.85 20.41
N PRO A 369 -10.66 20.15 20.53
CA PRO A 369 -9.41 20.79 20.96
C PRO A 369 -8.82 21.77 19.91
N LEU A 370 -9.22 21.66 18.64
CA LEU A 370 -8.74 22.52 17.54
C LEU A 370 -9.91 23.23 16.84
N PRO A 371 -10.60 24.17 17.52
CA PRO A 371 -11.86 24.76 17.04
C PRO A 371 -11.70 25.63 15.78
N GLU A 372 -10.50 26.16 15.52
CA GLU A 372 -10.17 26.97 14.34
C GLU A 372 -10.01 26.15 13.04
N VAL A 373 -10.10 24.82 13.10
CA VAL A 373 -10.04 23.95 11.91
C VAL A 373 -11.22 24.24 10.98
N ARG A 374 -10.90 24.48 9.70
CA ARG A 374 -11.84 24.73 8.59
C ARG A 374 -11.78 23.64 7.51
N TYR A 375 -10.71 22.86 7.49
CA TYR A 375 -10.40 21.86 6.47
C TYR A 375 -10.11 20.50 7.11
N ILE A 376 -10.76 19.44 6.63
CA ILE A 376 -10.49 18.05 6.98
C ILE A 376 -10.00 17.35 5.72
N ASP A 377 -8.77 16.89 5.71
CA ASP A 377 -8.18 16.13 4.62
C ASP A 377 -8.01 14.67 5.05
N VAL A 378 -8.76 13.77 4.40
CA VAL A 378 -8.66 12.32 4.66
C VAL A 378 -7.66 11.63 3.71
N GLY A 379 -6.84 12.43 3.02
CA GLY A 379 -5.66 12.02 2.30
C GLY A 379 -5.95 11.24 1.02
N GLY A 380 -4.90 10.63 0.48
CA GLY A 380 -4.97 9.84 -0.74
C GLY A 380 -5.29 8.37 -0.51
N GLY A 381 -4.63 7.52 -1.28
CA GLY A 381 -4.57 6.07 -1.04
C GLY A 381 -5.49 5.22 -1.91
N LEU A 382 -6.42 5.85 -2.62
CA LEU A 382 -7.40 5.22 -3.51
C LEU A 382 -6.70 4.21 -4.45
N GLY A 383 -7.06 2.94 -4.30
CA GLY A 383 -6.51 1.83 -5.07
C GLY A 383 -7.08 1.76 -6.49
N VAL A 384 -6.35 1.06 -7.36
CA VAL A 384 -6.78 0.71 -8.72
C VAL A 384 -6.55 -0.79 -8.94
N PRO A 385 -7.29 -1.43 -9.86
CA PRO A 385 -7.02 -2.81 -10.29
C PRO A 385 -5.56 -2.99 -10.74
N GLU A 386 -4.83 -3.88 -10.09
CA GLU A 386 -3.45 -4.26 -10.44
C GLU A 386 -3.39 -5.34 -11.53
N LYS A 387 -4.45 -6.14 -11.63
CA LYS A 387 -4.61 -7.23 -12.61
C LYS A 387 -5.85 -7.01 -13.47
N MET A 388 -5.76 -7.39 -14.75
CA MET A 388 -6.91 -7.47 -15.63
C MET A 388 -7.97 -8.42 -15.03
N GLY A 389 -9.19 -7.91 -14.89
CA GLY A 389 -10.30 -8.66 -14.28
C GLY A 389 -10.49 -8.43 -12.77
N GLN A 390 -9.57 -7.72 -12.09
CA GLN A 390 -9.77 -7.32 -10.70
C GLN A 390 -10.79 -6.15 -10.61
N PRO A 391 -11.74 -6.17 -9.64
CA PRO A 391 -12.61 -5.03 -9.38
C PRO A 391 -11.81 -3.81 -8.88
N GLY A 392 -12.25 -2.62 -9.26
CA GLY A 392 -11.68 -1.36 -8.74
C GLY A 392 -12.31 -0.94 -7.42
N LEU A 393 -11.83 0.19 -6.88
CA LEU A 393 -12.48 0.87 -5.76
C LEU A 393 -13.92 1.25 -6.16
N ASP A 394 -14.88 0.92 -5.29
CA ASP A 394 -16.27 1.33 -5.46
C ASP A 394 -16.42 2.81 -5.10
N MET A 395 -16.60 3.65 -6.13
CA MET A 395 -16.72 5.09 -5.98
C MET A 395 -18.06 5.54 -5.39
N GLU A 396 -19.12 4.74 -5.51
CA GLU A 396 -20.42 5.03 -4.90
C GLU A 396 -20.37 4.75 -3.39
N ALA A 397 -19.77 3.61 -3.01
CA ALA A 397 -19.51 3.29 -1.61
C ALA A 397 -18.52 4.30 -0.97
N LEU A 398 -17.54 4.79 -1.73
CA LEU A 398 -16.64 5.87 -1.28
C LEU A 398 -17.40 7.18 -1.05
N ASP A 399 -18.23 7.65 -1.99
CA ASP A 399 -19.00 8.91 -1.82
C ASP A 399 -19.97 8.82 -0.63
N ALA A 400 -20.57 7.65 -0.40
CA ALA A 400 -21.43 7.41 0.77
C ALA A 400 -20.65 7.55 2.10
N VAL A 401 -19.47 6.93 2.21
CA VAL A 401 -18.58 7.06 3.38
C VAL A 401 -18.11 8.51 3.57
N LEU A 402 -17.68 9.17 2.49
CA LEU A 402 -17.24 10.56 2.56
C LEU A 402 -18.39 11.49 2.93
N THR A 403 -19.63 11.18 2.54
CA THR A 403 -20.84 11.92 2.92
C THR A 403 -21.08 11.84 4.44
N GLU A 404 -20.89 10.67 5.07
CA GLU A 404 -20.98 10.53 6.54
C GLU A 404 -19.94 11.41 7.24
N ILE A 405 -18.69 11.41 6.77
CA ILE A 405 -17.62 12.26 7.30
C ILE A 405 -17.97 13.76 7.12
N LYS A 406 -18.45 14.14 5.94
CA LYS A 406 -18.85 15.52 5.60
C LYS A 406 -20.00 16.03 6.45
N GLN A 407 -20.95 15.17 6.86
CA GLN A 407 -21.99 15.52 7.82
C GLN A 407 -21.37 15.83 9.20
N GLY A 408 -20.43 14.98 9.66
CA GLY A 408 -19.67 15.21 10.90
C GLY A 408 -18.79 16.46 10.90
N CYS A 409 -18.35 16.94 9.73
CA CYS A 409 -17.52 18.15 9.60
C CYS A 409 -18.18 19.45 10.11
N GLY A 410 -19.51 19.49 10.26
CA GLY A 410 -20.22 20.66 10.79
C GLY A 410 -20.06 21.93 9.93
N GLY A 411 -20.13 21.79 8.60
CA GLY A 411 -19.97 22.89 7.64
C GLY A 411 -18.54 23.15 7.17
N ARG A 412 -17.53 22.46 7.73
CA ARG A 412 -16.13 22.51 7.27
C ARG A 412 -15.96 21.81 5.92
N SER A 413 -14.88 22.11 5.21
CA SER A 413 -14.56 21.47 3.92
C SER A 413 -13.85 20.12 4.12
N LEU A 414 -14.15 19.16 3.25
CA LEU A 414 -13.58 17.82 3.18
C LEU A 414 -12.73 17.70 1.91
N PHE A 415 -11.48 17.27 2.07
CA PHE A 415 -10.47 17.15 1.00
C PHE A 415 -10.00 15.69 0.82
N LEU A 416 -9.43 15.42 -0.36
CA LEU A 416 -8.78 14.16 -0.73
C LEU A 416 -7.47 14.42 -1.48
N GLU A 417 -6.47 13.53 -1.31
CA GLU A 417 -5.15 13.61 -1.98
C GLU A 417 -4.85 12.45 -2.99
N PRO A 418 -5.70 12.15 -4.01
CA PRO A 418 -5.49 11.02 -4.91
C PRO A 418 -4.36 11.29 -5.91
N GLY A 419 -3.22 10.63 -5.72
CA GLY A 419 -2.16 10.53 -6.75
C GLY A 419 -2.36 9.32 -7.68
N ARG A 420 -2.23 8.11 -7.12
CA ARG A 420 -2.20 6.85 -7.88
C ARG A 420 -3.45 6.62 -8.73
N PHE A 421 -4.63 6.88 -8.16
CA PHE A 421 -5.92 6.69 -8.82
C PHE A 421 -6.06 7.46 -10.14
N VAL A 422 -5.49 8.65 -10.23
CA VAL A 422 -5.61 9.53 -11.42
C VAL A 422 -4.80 9.03 -12.61
N VAL A 423 -3.59 8.50 -12.37
CA VAL A 423 -2.60 8.28 -13.44
C VAL A 423 -2.14 6.84 -13.61
N ALA A 424 -2.31 5.94 -12.63
CA ALA A 424 -1.74 4.59 -12.69
C ALA A 424 -2.20 3.80 -13.93
N GLN A 425 -3.51 3.60 -14.08
CA GLN A 425 -4.08 2.83 -15.19
C GLN A 425 -4.01 3.57 -16.54
N ALA A 426 -3.86 4.89 -16.51
CA ALA A 426 -3.70 5.71 -17.71
C ALA A 426 -2.30 5.57 -18.33
N GLY A 427 -1.30 5.12 -17.57
CA GLY A 427 0.06 4.95 -18.07
C GLY A 427 0.47 3.50 -18.30
N VAL A 428 1.19 3.28 -19.39
CA VAL A 428 1.89 2.02 -19.69
C VAL A 428 3.36 2.32 -19.97
N LEU A 429 4.24 1.36 -19.71
CA LEU A 429 5.61 1.36 -20.22
C LEU A 429 5.66 0.34 -21.36
N ILE A 430 5.92 0.79 -22.58
CA ILE A 430 6.23 -0.10 -23.69
C ILE A 430 7.75 -0.27 -23.81
N ALA A 431 8.21 -1.48 -24.07
CA ALA A 431 9.62 -1.83 -24.18
C ALA A 431 9.83 -2.91 -25.24
N ARG A 432 10.82 -2.72 -26.10
CA ARG A 432 11.21 -3.65 -27.17
C ARG A 432 11.95 -4.84 -26.59
N VAL A 433 11.62 -6.05 -27.05
CA VAL A 433 12.39 -7.27 -26.79
C VAL A 433 13.73 -7.18 -27.52
N THR A 434 14.82 -7.28 -26.76
CA THR A 434 16.19 -7.25 -27.28
C THR A 434 16.73 -8.66 -27.52
N GLN A 435 16.44 -9.61 -26.62
CA GLN A 435 16.91 -10.99 -26.73
C GLN A 435 16.09 -11.93 -25.85
N THR A 436 16.07 -13.22 -26.19
CA THR A 436 15.50 -14.29 -25.36
C THR A 436 16.59 -15.28 -24.96
N LYS A 437 16.47 -15.89 -23.77
CA LYS A 437 17.48 -16.82 -23.24
C LYS A 437 16.86 -17.86 -22.33
N GLY A 438 17.10 -19.14 -22.60
CA GLY A 438 16.87 -20.23 -21.65
C GLY A 438 18.04 -20.43 -20.68
N LYS A 439 17.75 -20.83 -19.44
CA LYS A 439 18.73 -21.32 -18.46
C LYS A 439 18.09 -22.42 -17.62
N GLY A 440 18.25 -23.68 -18.05
CA GLY A 440 17.44 -24.79 -17.52
C GLY A 440 15.97 -24.55 -17.82
N ASP A 441 15.11 -24.77 -16.84
CA ASP A 441 13.66 -24.61 -16.97
C ASP A 441 13.20 -23.14 -17.05
N VAL A 442 14.06 -22.18 -16.68
CA VAL A 442 13.71 -20.75 -16.69
C VAL A 442 13.99 -20.12 -18.06
N GLN A 443 12.96 -19.51 -18.65
CA GLN A 443 13.08 -18.66 -19.84
C GLN A 443 13.12 -17.18 -19.46
N TYR A 444 13.99 -16.42 -20.11
CA TYR A 444 14.16 -14.98 -19.93
C TYR A 444 13.85 -14.24 -21.21
N VAL A 445 13.12 -13.12 -21.08
CA VAL A 445 12.91 -12.15 -22.16
C VAL A 445 13.52 -10.82 -21.72
N GLY A 446 14.65 -10.47 -22.34
CA GLY A 446 15.31 -9.19 -22.14
C GLY A 446 14.62 -8.08 -22.94
N VAL A 447 14.43 -6.92 -22.32
CA VAL A 447 13.86 -5.73 -22.98
C VAL A 447 14.78 -4.51 -22.88
N GLY A 448 14.50 -3.49 -23.69
CA GLY A 448 15.32 -2.27 -23.85
C GLY A 448 15.43 -1.36 -22.62
N THR A 449 14.77 -1.67 -21.49
CA THR A 449 14.84 -0.90 -20.24
C THR A 449 14.66 -1.82 -19.04
N GLY A 450 15.10 -1.39 -17.85
CA GLY A 450 14.92 -2.14 -16.62
C GLY A 450 14.35 -1.30 -15.47
N MET A 451 14.76 -1.65 -14.26
CA MET A 451 14.49 -0.96 -13.00
C MET A 451 14.94 0.51 -12.99
N ASN A 452 15.83 0.92 -13.92
CA ASN A 452 16.18 2.33 -14.13
C ASN A 452 14.97 3.17 -14.59
N SER A 453 14.04 2.58 -15.35
CA SER A 453 12.75 3.21 -15.67
C SER A 453 11.69 2.88 -14.62
N LEU A 454 11.47 1.58 -14.36
CA LEU A 454 10.39 1.09 -13.51
C LEU A 454 10.92 0.29 -12.32
N ILE A 455 11.30 0.98 -11.24
CA ILE A 455 11.88 0.34 -10.05
C ILE A 455 10.86 -0.41 -9.17
N ARG A 456 9.54 -0.17 -9.34
CA ARG A 456 8.49 -0.71 -8.45
C ARG A 456 8.51 -2.24 -8.23
N PRO A 457 8.74 -3.09 -9.26
CA PRO A 457 8.83 -4.53 -9.06
C PRO A 457 10.00 -4.93 -8.14
N ALA A 458 11.17 -4.31 -8.31
CA ALA A 458 12.35 -4.57 -7.48
C ALA A 458 12.22 -4.01 -6.06
N LEU A 459 11.69 -2.78 -5.93
CA LEU A 459 11.62 -2.06 -4.65
C LEU A 459 10.46 -2.54 -3.75
N TYR A 460 9.33 -2.93 -4.34
CA TYR A 460 8.10 -3.26 -3.60
C TYR A 460 7.59 -4.68 -3.86
N GLY A 461 8.19 -5.45 -4.78
CA GLY A 461 7.54 -6.67 -5.29
C GLY A 461 6.26 -6.37 -6.09
N ALA A 462 6.12 -5.14 -6.60
CA ALA A 462 4.88 -4.67 -7.20
C ALA A 462 4.51 -5.45 -8.48
N TYR A 463 3.31 -6.00 -8.52
CA TYR A 463 2.76 -6.62 -9.72
C TYR A 463 2.36 -5.56 -10.74
N HIS A 464 2.69 -5.82 -12.00
CA HIS A 464 2.14 -5.16 -13.19
C HIS A 464 1.73 -6.25 -14.18
N ASP A 465 0.62 -6.12 -14.90
CA ASP A 465 0.35 -6.98 -16.07
C ASP A 465 1.41 -6.71 -17.15
N ILE A 466 1.97 -7.77 -17.74
CA ILE A 466 2.91 -7.68 -18.87
C ILE A 466 2.37 -8.49 -20.03
N VAL A 467 2.22 -7.86 -21.19
CA VAL A 467 1.69 -8.51 -22.41
C VAL A 467 2.63 -8.28 -23.59
N ASN A 468 2.77 -9.28 -24.45
CA ASN A 468 3.38 -9.11 -25.76
C ASN A 468 2.37 -8.40 -26.68
N LEU A 469 2.51 -7.09 -26.85
CA LEU A 469 1.56 -6.24 -27.57
C LEU A 469 1.54 -6.59 -29.06
N THR A 470 2.71 -6.87 -29.65
CA THR A 470 2.84 -7.34 -31.04
C THR A 470 1.99 -8.60 -31.25
N ARG A 471 2.13 -9.59 -30.35
CA ARG A 471 1.43 -10.89 -30.40
C ARG A 471 0.10 -10.95 -29.63
N LEU A 472 -0.49 -9.80 -29.28
CA LEU A 472 -1.74 -9.75 -28.52
C LEU A 472 -2.84 -10.64 -29.15
N GLY A 473 -3.40 -11.56 -28.36
CA GLY A 473 -4.42 -12.52 -28.80
C GLY A 473 -3.88 -13.83 -29.38
N LYS A 474 -2.55 -14.03 -29.48
CA LYS A 474 -1.97 -15.36 -29.71
C LYS A 474 -2.04 -16.22 -28.44
N PRO A 475 -2.03 -17.56 -28.56
CA PRO A 475 -1.96 -18.45 -27.40
C PRO A 475 -0.72 -18.14 -26.55
N ALA A 476 -0.88 -18.15 -25.24
CA ALA A 476 0.23 -18.05 -24.32
C ALA A 476 0.82 -19.46 -24.11
N THR A 477 2.11 -19.62 -24.45
CA THR A 477 2.75 -20.94 -24.59
C THR A 477 4.04 -21.07 -23.79
N GLU A 478 4.59 -19.95 -23.31
CA GLU A 478 5.87 -19.90 -22.60
C GLU A 478 5.70 -19.16 -21.28
N LEU A 479 6.27 -19.71 -20.21
CA LEU A 479 6.39 -19.05 -18.91
C LEU A 479 7.76 -18.36 -18.87
N VAL A 480 7.78 -17.03 -18.79
CA VAL A 480 9.02 -16.25 -18.91
C VAL A 480 9.21 -15.24 -17.77
N THR A 481 10.46 -14.98 -17.41
CA THR A 481 10.85 -13.83 -16.58
C THR A 481 11.28 -12.67 -17.49
N VAL A 482 10.61 -11.52 -17.36
CA VAL A 482 10.91 -10.30 -18.13
C VAL A 482 11.92 -9.45 -17.35
N VAL A 483 13.06 -9.15 -17.97
CA VAL A 483 14.22 -8.51 -17.35
C VAL A 483 14.73 -7.33 -18.18
N GLY A 484 15.37 -6.36 -17.52
CA GLY A 484 16.04 -5.27 -18.19
C GLY A 484 17.54 -5.54 -18.45
N PRO A 485 18.29 -4.50 -18.87
CA PRO A 485 19.71 -4.56 -19.19
C PRO A 485 20.62 -3.96 -18.10
N ILE A 486 20.15 -3.86 -16.85
CA ILE A 486 20.91 -3.37 -15.69
C ILE A 486 21.75 -4.52 -15.10
N CYS A 487 22.96 -4.20 -14.63
CA CYS A 487 23.86 -5.15 -13.99
C CYS A 487 23.47 -5.42 -12.52
N GLU A 488 22.22 -5.82 -12.29
CA GLU A 488 21.67 -6.11 -10.97
C GLU A 488 20.73 -7.32 -11.05
N THR A 489 20.82 -8.25 -10.10
CA THR A 489 20.00 -9.48 -10.10
C THR A 489 18.51 -9.18 -9.87
N GLY A 490 18.24 -8.05 -9.22
CA GLY A 490 16.92 -7.48 -9.02
C GLY A 490 16.29 -6.79 -10.23
N ASP A 491 16.97 -6.70 -11.38
CA ASP A 491 16.41 -6.07 -12.60
C ASP A 491 15.37 -6.95 -13.32
N ARG A 492 14.27 -7.22 -12.62
CA ARG A 492 13.15 -8.04 -13.08
C ARG A 492 11.90 -7.17 -13.11
N LEU A 493 11.34 -6.97 -14.30
CA LEU A 493 10.06 -6.27 -14.46
C LEU A 493 8.87 -7.20 -14.13
N GLY A 494 9.05 -8.50 -14.29
CA GLY A 494 8.11 -9.50 -13.76
C GLY A 494 8.56 -10.95 -14.01
N SER A 495 8.54 -11.77 -12.96
CA SER A 495 8.72 -13.23 -13.04
C SER A 495 7.46 -13.95 -13.50
N ASP A 496 7.62 -15.15 -14.05
CA ASP A 496 6.57 -16.17 -14.24
C ASP A 496 5.36 -15.69 -15.05
N ARG A 497 5.67 -15.05 -16.18
CA ARG A 497 4.71 -14.45 -17.10
C ARG A 497 4.39 -15.41 -18.22
N LEU A 498 3.20 -16.01 -18.15
CA LEU A 498 2.68 -16.86 -19.22
C LEU A 498 2.26 -15.99 -20.41
N MET A 499 3.02 -16.05 -21.51
CA MET A 499 2.78 -15.23 -22.70
C MET A 499 3.08 -15.98 -24.01
N PRO A 500 2.70 -15.44 -25.19
CA PRO A 500 3.10 -16.01 -26.47
C PRO A 500 4.61 -15.91 -26.68
N ALA A 501 5.21 -16.92 -27.30
CA ALA A 501 6.63 -16.99 -27.61
C ALA A 501 7.18 -15.68 -28.19
N ALA A 502 8.07 -15.02 -27.44
CA ALA A 502 8.60 -13.71 -27.76
C ALA A 502 9.76 -13.80 -28.76
N LYS A 503 9.93 -12.76 -29.56
CA LYS A 503 11.06 -12.59 -30.49
C LYS A 503 11.66 -11.20 -30.34
N GLU A 504 12.93 -11.07 -30.73
CA GLU A 504 13.58 -9.77 -30.96
C GLU A 504 12.66 -8.84 -31.77
N ASN A 505 12.62 -7.56 -31.40
CA ASN A 505 11.75 -6.52 -31.96
C ASN A 505 10.23 -6.69 -31.71
N ASP A 506 9.76 -7.70 -30.97
CA ASP A 506 8.42 -7.63 -30.38
C ASP A 506 8.35 -6.46 -29.38
N VAL A 507 7.19 -5.82 -29.25
CA VAL A 507 6.93 -4.81 -28.23
C VAL A 507 6.19 -5.47 -27.06
N LEU A 508 6.80 -5.45 -25.88
CA LEU A 508 6.09 -5.74 -24.63
C LEU A 508 5.46 -4.46 -24.08
N LEU A 509 4.32 -4.61 -23.41
CA LEU A 509 3.63 -3.56 -22.67
C LEU A 509 3.53 -3.98 -21.21
N ILE A 510 4.02 -3.12 -20.32
CA ILE A 510 3.87 -3.22 -18.87
C ILE A 510 2.77 -2.23 -18.46
N ALA A 511 1.64 -2.75 -17.99
CA ALA A 511 0.46 -1.95 -17.64
C ALA A 511 0.62 -1.22 -16.30
N ASN A 512 -0.33 -0.33 -15.95
CA ASN A 512 -0.40 0.36 -14.66
C ASN A 512 0.88 1.14 -14.25
N ALA A 513 1.65 1.61 -15.22
CA ALA A 513 2.96 2.21 -15.03
C ALA A 513 2.92 3.75 -14.91
N GLY A 514 1.74 4.37 -14.97
CA GLY A 514 1.60 5.83 -14.95
C GLY A 514 1.77 6.52 -13.60
N ALA A 515 1.76 5.76 -12.49
CA ALA A 515 1.99 6.26 -11.14
C ALA A 515 3.24 5.60 -10.53
N TYR A 516 4.15 6.41 -9.98
CA TYR A 516 5.40 5.94 -9.38
C TYR A 516 6.26 5.09 -10.35
N GLY A 517 6.08 5.32 -11.66
CA GLY A 517 6.92 4.80 -12.74
C GLY A 517 8.05 5.78 -13.01
N HIS A 518 7.89 6.61 -14.05
CA HIS A 518 8.90 7.61 -14.43
C HIS A 518 9.30 8.57 -13.29
N ALA A 519 8.36 8.90 -12.38
CA ALA A 519 8.63 9.71 -11.18
C ALA A 519 9.66 9.08 -10.21
N MET A 520 9.95 7.78 -10.34
CA MET A 520 10.98 7.04 -9.58
C MET A 520 12.09 6.49 -10.48
N SER A 521 12.20 6.98 -11.72
CA SER A 521 13.29 6.62 -12.63
C SER A 521 14.64 7.15 -12.15
N SER A 522 15.72 6.54 -12.64
CA SER A 522 17.10 6.90 -12.32
C SER A 522 18.03 6.60 -13.49
N ASN A 523 19.19 7.26 -13.50
CA ASN A 523 20.26 6.98 -14.47
C ASN A 523 21.22 5.89 -13.93
N TYR A 524 20.68 4.89 -13.21
CA TYR A 524 21.48 3.78 -12.69
C TYR A 524 22.14 3.01 -13.84
N ASN A 525 23.40 2.59 -13.64
CA ASN A 525 24.26 2.04 -14.70
C ASN A 525 24.51 3.04 -15.87
N LEU A 526 24.32 4.35 -15.67
CA LEU A 526 24.41 5.39 -16.70
C LEU A 526 23.48 5.15 -17.91
N ARG A 527 22.33 4.53 -17.66
CA ARG A 527 21.28 4.30 -18.66
C ARG A 527 20.13 5.27 -18.42
N GLU A 528 19.89 6.15 -19.38
CA GLU A 528 18.72 7.03 -19.37
C GLU A 528 17.42 6.22 -19.25
N PRO A 529 16.42 6.72 -18.51
CA PRO A 529 15.11 6.09 -18.42
C PRO A 529 14.29 6.29 -19.70
N ALA A 530 13.23 5.50 -19.81
CA ALA A 530 12.28 5.56 -20.91
C ALA A 530 11.59 6.93 -20.99
N HIS A 531 11.58 7.51 -22.19
CA HIS A 531 10.95 8.82 -22.43
C HIS A 531 9.44 8.80 -22.21
N GLU A 532 8.85 9.97 -21.93
CA GLU A 532 7.40 10.15 -21.72
C GLU A 532 6.70 10.72 -22.97
N VAL A 533 5.52 10.18 -23.30
CA VAL A 533 4.61 10.68 -24.34
C VAL A 533 3.17 10.63 -23.81
N LEU A 534 2.33 11.61 -24.18
CA LEU A 534 0.91 11.66 -23.86
C LEU A 534 0.05 11.67 -25.13
N ILE A 535 -0.97 10.81 -25.20
CA ILE A 535 -1.79 10.48 -26.40
C ILE A 535 -3.30 10.42 -26.13
#